data_AF-A0A973CBB7-F1
#
_entry.id   AF-A0A973CBB7-F1
#
_cell.length_a   1.000
_cell.length_b   1.000
_cell.length_c   1.000
_cell.angle_alpha   90.00
_cell.angle_beta   90.00
_cell.angle_gamma   90.00
#
_symmetry.space_group_name_H-M   'P 1'
#
loop_
_entity.id
_entity.type
_entity.pdbx_description
1 polymer ?
#
loop_
_entity_poly.entity_id
_entity_poly.type
_entity_poly.pdbx_seq_one_letter_code
_entity_poly.pdbx_strand_id
1 'polypeptide(L)'
;MQYAIMAFGKEKKKTLICASEVAIIDKAFKNKNADFILDTDHSDKYEESLSLKLVYGCYRVNPQTNSKVDVESLINAAVNTWLCTFDDESTVYLGIEDVKIYTADIVYRDCGHSSCSTEHKTSDLAFSALVLAPDDLNFGSAKSQSVTAFVRYHQFDPVMNIVNREGLFSFDVEEKRTKSVAVTKDNWKSFIDPKRALRSASKM
;
A
#
# COMPACT_ATOMS: atom_id res chain seq x y z
N MET A 1 -5.98 -5.27 -8.37
CA MET A 1 -4.86 -4.33 -8.65
C MET A 1 -4.08 -4.84 -9.86
N GLN A 2 -3.35 -3.98 -10.58
CA GLN A 2 -2.38 -4.44 -11.59
C GLN A 2 -0.96 -4.14 -11.13
N TYR A 3 -0.19 -5.20 -10.90
CA TYR A 3 1.23 -5.13 -10.54
C TYR A 3 2.03 -6.04 -11.48
N ALA A 4 3.31 -5.72 -11.62
CA ALA A 4 4.27 -6.54 -12.35
C ALA A 4 5.53 -6.73 -11.50
N ILE A 5 6.22 -7.86 -11.66
CA ILE A 5 7.56 -8.03 -11.11
C ILE A 5 8.55 -7.57 -12.18
N MET A 6 9.27 -6.49 -11.88
CA MET A 6 10.32 -5.95 -12.77
C MET A 6 11.70 -6.18 -12.16
N ALA A 7 12.69 -6.47 -13.01
CA ALA A 7 14.07 -6.68 -12.59
C ALA A 7 14.91 -5.43 -12.87
N PHE A 8 15.55 -4.88 -11.83
CA PHE A 8 16.38 -3.68 -11.91
C PHE A 8 17.87 -3.97 -11.62
N GLY A 9 18.75 -3.21 -12.25
CA GLY A 9 20.20 -3.26 -12.02
C GLY A 9 20.89 -4.53 -12.54
N LYS A 10 22.21 -4.59 -12.34
CA LYS A 10 23.06 -5.73 -12.79
C LYS A 10 22.69 -7.03 -12.09
N GLU A 11 22.30 -6.96 -10.82
CA GLU A 11 21.89 -8.10 -10.00
C GLU A 11 20.46 -8.57 -10.30
N LYS A 12 19.75 -7.92 -11.24
CA LYS A 12 18.37 -8.23 -11.61
C LYS A 12 17.45 -8.28 -10.39
N LYS A 13 17.54 -7.26 -9.53
CA LYS A 13 16.74 -7.09 -8.33
C LYS A 13 15.25 -7.06 -8.71
N LYS A 14 14.51 -8.12 -8.36
CA LYS A 14 13.08 -8.27 -8.66
C LYS A 14 12.27 -7.43 -7.67
N THR A 15 11.52 -6.48 -8.19
CA THR A 15 10.71 -5.54 -7.43
C THR A 15 9.26 -5.62 -7.90
N LEU A 16 8.30 -5.70 -6.97
CA LEU A 16 6.88 -5.46 -7.27
C LEU A 16 6.71 -4.02 -7.70
N ILE A 17 6.14 -3.77 -8.87
CA ILE A 17 5.86 -2.45 -9.42
C ILE A 17 4.35 -2.33 -9.66
N CYS A 18 3.74 -1.28 -9.14
CA CYS A 18 2.35 -0.93 -9.42
C CYS A 18 2.26 -0.25 -10.80
N ALA A 19 1.14 -0.44 -11.50
CA ALA A 19 0.93 0.19 -12.81
C ALA A 19 1.08 1.72 -12.77
N SER A 20 0.68 2.38 -11.68
CA SER A 20 0.83 3.84 -11.50
C SER A 20 2.29 4.31 -11.44
N GLU A 21 3.22 3.42 -11.09
CA GLU A 21 4.63 3.77 -10.91
C GLU A 21 5.45 3.62 -12.19
N VAL A 22 4.93 2.90 -13.19
CA VAL A 22 5.68 2.57 -14.42
C VAL A 22 6.14 3.82 -15.15
N ALA A 23 5.26 4.82 -15.29
CA ALA A 23 5.58 6.08 -15.96
C ALA A 23 6.66 6.87 -15.22
N ILE A 24 6.59 6.92 -13.89
CA ILE A 24 7.55 7.60 -13.03
C ILE A 24 8.93 6.94 -13.17
N ILE A 25 8.97 5.62 -13.09
CA ILE A 25 10.21 4.85 -13.23
C ILE A 25 10.82 5.07 -14.62
N ASP A 26 10.04 4.94 -15.69
CA ASP A 26 10.51 5.14 -17.07
C ASP A 26 11.09 6.55 -17.29
N LYS A 27 10.39 7.58 -16.81
CA LYS A 27 10.85 8.97 -16.91
C LYS A 27 12.15 9.18 -16.12
N ALA A 28 12.26 8.62 -14.91
CA ALA A 28 13.47 8.71 -14.11
C ALA A 28 14.68 8.01 -14.76
N PHE A 29 14.47 6.84 -15.36
CA PHE A 29 15.54 6.14 -16.10
C PHE A 29 16.01 6.93 -17.33
N LYS A 30 15.08 7.56 -18.07
CA LYS A 30 15.40 8.42 -19.21
C LYS A 30 16.19 9.67 -18.81
N ASN A 31 15.77 10.31 -17.72
CA ASN A 31 16.38 11.55 -17.23
C ASN A 31 17.66 11.31 -16.41
N LYS A 32 17.88 10.08 -15.93
CA LYS A 32 18.95 9.69 -14.99
C LYS A 32 18.90 10.46 -13.65
N ASN A 33 17.72 10.94 -13.27
CA ASN A 33 17.43 11.59 -11.98
C ASN A 33 15.93 11.46 -11.67
N ALA A 34 15.55 11.84 -10.46
CA ALA A 34 14.17 11.86 -9.98
C ALA A 34 13.66 13.29 -9.70
N ASP A 35 14.39 14.32 -10.14
CA ASP A 35 14.16 15.73 -9.76
C ASP A 35 12.84 16.31 -10.30
N PHE A 36 12.22 15.63 -11.27
CA PHE A 36 10.90 15.99 -11.79
C PHE A 36 9.76 15.61 -10.85
N ILE A 37 10.03 14.71 -9.89
CA ILE A 37 9.04 14.31 -8.89
C ILE A 37 8.98 15.42 -7.85
N LEU A 38 7.82 16.05 -7.74
CA LEU A 38 7.54 16.99 -6.66
C LEU A 38 7.39 16.19 -5.37
N ASP A 39 8.44 16.20 -4.55
CA ASP A 39 8.35 15.66 -3.20
C ASP A 39 7.60 16.66 -2.32
N THR A 40 6.32 16.40 -2.07
CA THR A 40 5.42 17.31 -1.34
C THR A 40 5.84 17.46 0.12
N ASP A 41 5.36 18.55 0.74
CA ASP A 41 5.66 18.83 2.13
C ASP A 41 4.99 17.80 3.05
N HIS A 42 5.77 17.25 3.99
CA HIS A 42 5.32 16.36 5.06
C HIS A 42 5.49 17.04 6.43
N SER A 43 5.45 18.37 6.46
CA SER A 43 5.51 19.17 7.68
C SER A 43 4.33 18.95 8.61
N ASP A 44 4.46 19.41 9.84
CA ASP A 44 3.38 19.41 10.84
C ASP A 44 2.08 20.01 10.29
N LYS A 45 2.16 21.05 9.44
CA LYS A 45 0.98 21.66 8.79
C LYS A 45 0.30 20.73 7.80
N TYR A 46 1.08 19.93 7.07
CA TYR A 46 0.53 18.92 6.18
C TYR A 46 -0.15 17.84 7.00
N GLU A 47 0.50 17.34 8.06
CA GLU A 47 -0.07 16.33 8.95
C GLU A 47 -1.39 16.80 9.60
N GLU A 48 -1.46 18.05 10.06
CA GLU A 48 -2.67 18.69 10.58
C GLU A 48 -3.82 18.76 9.56
N SER A 49 -3.52 18.72 8.25
CA SER A 49 -4.53 18.74 7.18
C SER A 49 -5.14 17.36 6.89
N LEU A 50 -4.57 16.29 7.45
CA LEU A 50 -5.00 14.92 7.19
C LEU A 50 -6.12 14.49 8.14
N SER A 51 -6.90 13.49 7.72
CA SER A 51 -7.97 12.92 8.53
C SER A 51 -7.79 11.43 8.77
N LEU A 52 -8.29 10.97 9.92
CA LEU A 52 -8.29 9.56 10.27
C LEU A 52 -9.39 8.81 9.53
N LYS A 53 -8.99 7.77 8.81
CA LYS A 53 -9.85 6.94 7.97
C LYS A 53 -9.64 5.47 8.30
N LEU A 54 -10.72 4.71 8.44
CA LEU A 54 -10.64 3.24 8.51
C LEU A 54 -10.63 2.68 7.09
N VAL A 55 -9.54 2.01 6.73
CA VAL A 55 -9.32 1.48 5.38
C VAL A 55 -8.99 -0.01 5.45
N TYR A 56 -9.46 -0.77 4.47
CA TYR A 56 -9.16 -2.20 4.35
C TYR A 56 -8.07 -2.42 3.31
N GLY A 57 -7.39 -3.56 3.34
CA GLY A 57 -6.35 -3.77 2.36
C GLY A 57 -5.60 -5.08 2.46
N CYS A 58 -4.54 -5.14 1.68
CA CYS A 58 -3.62 -6.27 1.60
C CYS A 58 -2.19 -5.76 1.57
N TYR A 59 -1.32 -6.34 2.37
CA TYR A 59 0.11 -6.11 2.28
C TYR A 59 0.74 -7.18 1.41
N ARG A 60 1.53 -6.77 0.41
CA ARG A 60 2.25 -7.66 -0.50
C ARG A 60 3.75 -7.55 -0.26
N VAL A 61 4.40 -8.68 -0.02
CA VAL A 61 5.84 -8.74 0.20
C VAL A 61 6.57 -8.73 -1.13
N ASN A 62 7.64 -7.95 -1.23
CA ASN A 62 8.49 -7.94 -2.41
C ASN A 62 9.18 -9.33 -2.57
N PRO A 63 9.21 -9.97 -3.76
CA PRO A 63 9.73 -11.34 -3.92
C PRO A 63 11.17 -11.61 -3.46
N GLN A 64 11.96 -10.56 -3.24
CA GLN A 64 13.33 -10.67 -2.74
C GLN A 64 13.50 -10.35 -1.27
N THR A 65 12.42 -9.97 -0.58
CA THR A 65 12.42 -9.86 0.87
C THR A 65 12.75 -11.23 1.44
N ASN A 66 13.71 -11.25 2.37
CA ASN A 66 14.25 -12.49 2.93
C ASN A 66 13.11 -13.37 3.46
N SER A 67 13.06 -14.64 3.04
CA SER A 67 11.99 -15.58 3.38
C SER A 67 11.84 -15.87 4.87
N LYS A 68 12.82 -15.45 5.68
CA LYS A 68 12.77 -15.50 7.15
C LYS A 68 12.13 -14.27 7.79
N VAL A 69 11.83 -13.24 7.01
CA VAL A 69 11.23 -12.01 7.51
C VAL A 69 9.77 -12.29 7.83
N ASP A 70 9.39 -11.98 9.06
CA ASP A 70 8.01 -12.00 9.49
C ASP A 70 7.27 -10.81 8.87
N VAL A 71 6.29 -11.10 8.02
CA VAL A 71 5.50 -10.10 7.30
C VAL A 71 4.68 -9.25 8.27
N GLU A 72 4.23 -9.82 9.39
CA GLU A 72 3.55 -9.05 10.42
C GLU A 72 4.47 -8.01 11.03
N SER A 73 5.73 -8.37 11.29
CA SER A 73 6.75 -7.43 11.77
C SER A 73 7.00 -6.28 10.79
N LEU A 74 6.99 -6.53 9.48
CA LEU A 74 7.11 -5.46 8.47
C LEU A 74 5.92 -4.49 8.51
N ILE A 75 4.70 -5.02 8.61
CA ILE A 75 3.49 -4.21 8.68
C ILE A 75 3.48 -3.37 9.96
N ASN A 76 3.84 -3.97 11.10
CA ASN A 76 3.92 -3.27 12.38
C ASN A 76 5.01 -2.20 12.40
N ALA A 77 6.15 -2.44 11.74
CA ALA A 77 7.23 -1.46 11.62
C ALA A 77 6.83 -0.21 10.81
N ALA A 78 5.81 -0.32 9.96
CA ALA A 78 5.28 0.82 9.19
C ALA A 78 4.33 1.72 10.01
N VAL A 79 3.86 1.27 11.18
CA VAL A 79 2.98 2.06 12.04
C VAL A 79 3.76 3.25 12.61
N ASN A 80 3.14 4.43 12.60
CA ASN A 80 3.76 5.72 12.94
C ASN A 80 4.97 6.08 12.04
N THR A 81 4.98 5.59 10.81
CA THR A 81 5.94 6.01 9.78
C THR A 81 5.22 6.55 8.56
N TRP A 82 5.86 7.46 7.84
CA TRP A 82 5.32 7.97 6.59
C TRP A 82 5.34 6.90 5.51
N LEU A 83 4.16 6.64 4.95
CA LEU A 83 4.00 5.97 3.67
C LEU A 83 3.91 7.02 2.56
N CYS A 84 4.31 6.62 1.36
CA CYS A 84 4.24 7.42 0.15
C CYS A 84 3.48 6.67 -0.93
N THR A 85 2.59 7.37 -1.62
CA THR A 85 2.06 7.00 -2.93
C THR A 85 2.38 8.11 -3.93
N PHE A 86 2.02 7.91 -5.19
CA PHE A 86 2.22 8.90 -6.25
C PHE A 86 0.89 9.29 -6.86
N ASP A 87 0.71 10.59 -7.04
CA ASP A 87 -0.32 11.17 -7.89
C ASP A 87 0.38 11.94 -9.02
N ASP A 88 0.35 11.35 -10.21
CA ASP A 88 1.18 11.74 -11.36
C ASP A 88 2.68 11.89 -10.99
N GLU A 89 3.19 13.12 -11.00
CA GLU A 89 4.60 13.44 -10.69
C GLU A 89 4.75 14.04 -9.29
N SER A 90 3.75 13.89 -8.41
CA SER A 90 3.81 14.35 -7.03
C SER A 90 3.75 13.19 -6.04
N THR A 91 4.51 13.28 -4.95
CA THR A 91 4.33 12.36 -3.82
C THR A 91 3.08 12.74 -3.03
N VAL A 92 2.37 11.74 -2.53
CA VAL A 92 1.28 11.92 -1.56
C VAL A 92 1.60 11.10 -0.32
N TYR A 93 1.66 11.79 0.81
CA TYR A 93 2.03 11.20 2.10
C TYR A 93 0.79 10.76 2.87
N LEU A 94 0.90 9.60 3.51
CA LEU A 94 -0.11 9.01 4.38
C LEU A 94 0.56 8.27 5.54
N GLY A 95 -0.12 8.17 6.68
CA GLY A 95 0.38 7.47 7.87
C GLY A 95 -0.51 6.29 8.25
N ILE A 96 0.07 5.25 8.87
CA ILE A 96 -0.72 4.22 9.56
C ILE A 96 -0.59 4.49 11.07
N GLU A 97 -1.71 4.77 11.72
CA GLU A 97 -1.77 5.03 13.16
C GLU A 97 -1.93 3.76 13.99
N ASP A 98 -2.66 2.78 13.46
CA ASP A 98 -2.89 1.48 14.08
C ASP A 98 -3.34 0.47 13.01
N VAL A 99 -3.05 -0.81 13.22
CA VAL A 99 -3.33 -1.86 12.25
C VAL A 99 -3.83 -3.14 12.92
N LYS A 100 -4.78 -3.80 12.27
CA LYS A 100 -5.24 -5.14 12.60
C LYS A 100 -4.94 -6.05 11.43
N ILE A 101 -4.01 -6.97 11.63
CA ILE A 101 -3.57 -7.95 10.63
C ILE A 101 -4.45 -9.20 10.75
N TYR A 102 -4.80 -9.80 9.62
CA TYR A 102 -5.51 -11.07 9.56
C TYR A 102 -4.58 -12.15 9.00
N THR A 103 -4.37 -13.19 9.81
CA THR A 103 -3.50 -14.33 9.48
C THR A 103 -4.23 -15.46 8.76
N ALA A 104 -5.53 -15.28 8.48
CA ALA A 104 -6.28 -16.23 7.66
C ALA A 104 -5.74 -16.22 6.23
N ASP A 105 -5.55 -17.41 5.65
CA ASP A 105 -5.09 -17.56 4.26
C ASP A 105 -5.97 -16.71 3.32
N ILE A 106 -5.34 -15.77 2.60
CA ILE A 106 -5.99 -15.13 1.46
C ILE A 106 -6.01 -16.17 0.35
N VAL A 107 -7.20 -16.50 -0.14
CA VAL A 107 -7.36 -17.33 -1.34
C VAL A 107 -7.66 -16.41 -2.51
N TYR A 108 -6.71 -16.24 -3.42
CA TYR A 108 -6.98 -15.57 -4.69
C TYR A 108 -7.91 -16.44 -5.54
N ARG A 109 -9.00 -15.84 -6.01
CA ARG A 109 -10.00 -16.55 -6.84
C ARG A 109 -9.64 -16.63 -8.32
N ASP A 110 -8.71 -15.79 -8.77
CA ASP A 110 -8.26 -15.74 -10.16
C ASP A 110 -6.74 -15.57 -10.21
N CYS A 111 -6.00 -16.62 -10.59
CA CYS A 111 -4.57 -16.51 -10.89
C CYS A 111 -4.30 -16.14 -12.36
N GLY A 112 -5.31 -15.65 -13.08
CA GLY A 112 -5.22 -15.28 -14.50
C GLY A 112 -5.08 -16.46 -15.47
N HIS A 113 -4.93 -17.70 -14.96
CA HIS A 113 -4.94 -18.91 -15.77
C HIS A 113 -6.35 -19.49 -15.81
N SER A 114 -6.97 -19.50 -16.98
CA SER A 114 -8.33 -20.04 -17.22
C SER A 114 -8.49 -21.54 -16.90
N SER A 115 -7.41 -22.25 -16.61
CA SER A 115 -7.39 -23.69 -16.32
C SER A 115 -6.98 -24.04 -14.89
N CYS A 116 -6.78 -23.06 -14.00
CA CYS A 116 -6.33 -23.35 -12.66
C CYS A 116 -7.50 -23.51 -11.69
N SER A 117 -7.74 -24.75 -11.24
CA SER A 117 -8.75 -25.10 -10.23
C SER A 117 -8.17 -25.15 -8.81
N THR A 118 -6.92 -24.73 -8.62
CA THR A 118 -6.18 -24.90 -7.36
C THR A 118 -6.11 -23.58 -6.60
N GLU A 119 -6.46 -23.60 -5.31
CA GLU A 119 -6.29 -22.44 -4.43
C GLU A 119 -4.80 -22.09 -4.33
N HIS A 120 -4.43 -20.87 -4.74
CA HIS A 120 -3.07 -20.37 -4.58
C HIS A 120 -2.96 -19.68 -3.23
N LYS A 121 -2.29 -20.34 -2.28
CA LYS A 121 -1.86 -19.69 -1.04
C LYS A 121 -0.84 -18.61 -1.36
N THR A 122 -0.97 -17.49 -0.67
CA THR A 122 -0.20 -16.26 -0.88
C THR A 122 0.49 -15.92 0.42
N SER A 123 1.65 -15.28 0.35
CA SER A 123 2.30 -14.67 1.52
C SER A 123 1.71 -13.30 1.88
N ASP A 124 0.69 -12.85 1.15
CA ASP A 124 0.07 -11.56 1.35
C ASP A 124 -0.86 -11.62 2.56
N LEU A 125 -0.88 -10.53 3.33
CA LEU A 125 -1.65 -10.44 4.57
C LEU A 125 -2.75 -9.39 4.45
N ALA A 126 -3.97 -9.78 4.79
CA ALA A 126 -5.08 -8.86 4.82
C ALA A 126 -4.97 -7.98 6.07
N PHE A 127 -5.41 -6.74 5.98
CA PHE A 127 -5.43 -5.84 7.13
C PHE A 127 -6.66 -4.93 7.15
N SER A 128 -6.93 -4.40 8.34
CA SER A 128 -7.69 -3.16 8.55
C SER A 128 -6.74 -2.16 9.19
N ALA A 129 -6.66 -0.94 8.66
CA ALA A 129 -5.76 0.09 9.16
C ALA A 129 -6.54 1.35 9.50
N LEU A 130 -6.14 2.00 10.59
CA LEU A 130 -6.44 3.39 10.84
C LEU A 130 -5.37 4.22 10.12
N VAL A 131 -5.78 4.88 9.05
CA VAL A 131 -4.89 5.62 8.14
C VAL A 131 -5.11 7.11 8.32
N LEU A 132 -4.03 7.86 8.47
CA LEU A 132 -4.02 9.31 8.39
C LEU A 132 -3.77 9.70 6.93
N ALA A 133 -4.73 10.33 6.26
CA ALA A 133 -4.64 10.60 4.82
C ALA A 133 -5.42 11.85 4.38
N PRO A 134 -5.11 12.40 3.19
CA PRO A 134 -5.88 13.50 2.61
C PRO A 134 -7.34 13.15 2.42
N ASP A 135 -8.24 14.11 2.61
CA ASP A 135 -9.69 13.89 2.51
C ASP A 135 -10.14 13.47 1.11
N ASP A 136 -9.49 14.02 0.08
CA ASP A 136 -9.74 13.77 -1.33
C ASP A 136 -9.08 12.49 -1.86
N LEU A 137 -8.18 11.86 -1.09
CA LEU A 137 -7.56 10.60 -1.49
C LEU A 137 -8.61 9.49 -1.61
N ASN A 138 -8.77 8.97 -2.83
CA ASN A 138 -9.70 7.89 -3.13
C ASN A 138 -8.99 6.54 -3.05
N PHE A 139 -9.11 5.85 -1.91
CA PHE A 139 -8.59 4.50 -1.66
C PHE A 139 -9.14 3.38 -2.57
N GLY A 140 -9.91 3.72 -3.60
CA GLY A 140 -10.45 2.74 -4.53
C GLY A 140 -11.83 2.22 -4.11
N SER A 141 -12.37 1.35 -4.97
CA SER A 141 -13.69 0.77 -4.81
C SER A 141 -13.80 -0.48 -5.69
N ALA A 142 -14.96 -1.15 -5.67
CA ALA A 142 -15.21 -2.23 -6.63
C ALA A 142 -15.11 -1.80 -8.12
N LYS A 143 -15.08 -0.49 -8.41
CA LYS A 143 -15.04 0.08 -9.75
C LYS A 143 -13.78 0.92 -10.03
N SER A 144 -12.89 1.11 -9.05
CA SER A 144 -11.70 1.93 -9.18
C SER A 144 -10.48 1.21 -8.61
N GLN A 145 -9.29 1.55 -9.09
CA GLN A 145 -8.07 0.90 -8.63
C GLN A 145 -7.80 1.24 -7.16
N SER A 146 -7.25 0.26 -6.44
CA SER A 146 -6.76 0.41 -5.07
C SER A 146 -5.55 1.34 -5.03
N VAL A 147 -5.41 2.11 -3.96
CA VAL A 147 -4.24 2.98 -3.74
C VAL A 147 -3.09 2.12 -3.22
N THR A 148 -1.92 2.22 -3.86
CA THR A 148 -0.72 1.55 -3.39
C THR A 148 0.24 2.51 -2.73
N ALA A 149 0.74 2.17 -1.56
CA ALA A 149 1.76 2.95 -0.88
C ALA A 149 2.88 2.07 -0.33
N PHE A 150 4.02 2.68 -0.02
CA PHE A 150 5.18 2.01 0.58
C PHE A 150 5.83 2.93 1.61
N VAL A 151 6.59 2.33 2.54
CA VAL A 151 7.33 3.09 3.56
C VAL A 151 8.32 4.05 2.88
N ARG A 152 8.25 5.33 3.26
CA ARG A 152 9.16 6.37 2.78
C ARG A 152 10.41 6.43 3.68
N TYR A 153 11.56 6.15 3.08
CA TYR A 153 12.88 6.42 3.66
C TYR A 153 13.44 7.72 3.10
N HIS A 154 13.37 8.81 3.88
CA HIS A 154 13.74 10.16 3.44
C HIS A 154 15.19 10.29 2.95
N GLN A 155 16.10 9.41 3.37
CA GLN A 155 17.47 9.39 2.84
C GLN A 155 17.58 8.95 1.37
N PHE A 156 16.51 8.39 0.80
CA PHE A 156 16.46 7.97 -0.60
C PHE A 156 15.53 8.89 -1.39
N ASP A 157 15.85 9.12 -2.67
CA ASP A 157 14.88 9.75 -3.57
C ASP A 157 13.65 8.85 -3.77
N PRO A 158 12.52 9.39 -4.29
CA PRO A 158 11.29 8.62 -4.41
C PRO A 158 11.42 7.36 -5.29
N VAL A 159 12.23 7.40 -6.35
CA VAL A 159 12.44 6.24 -7.24
C VAL A 159 13.31 5.18 -6.56
N MET A 160 14.32 5.61 -5.80
CA MET A 160 15.15 4.75 -4.98
C MET A 160 14.34 4.05 -3.89
N ASN A 161 13.28 4.66 -3.36
CA ASN A 161 12.34 3.98 -2.47
C ASN A 161 11.58 2.85 -3.18
N ILE A 162 11.08 3.09 -4.40
CA ILE A 162 10.36 2.07 -5.19
C ILE A 162 11.21 0.80 -5.35
N VAL A 163 12.49 0.96 -5.72
CA VAL A 163 13.38 -0.19 -5.98
C VAL A 163 13.94 -0.82 -4.69
N ASN A 164 13.85 -0.15 -3.54
CA ASN A 164 14.39 -0.64 -2.26
C ASN A 164 13.36 -1.04 -1.20
N ARG A 165 12.07 -0.83 -1.44
CA ARG A 165 11.01 -1.22 -0.50
C ARG A 165 10.92 -2.73 -0.28
N GLU A 166 10.48 -3.08 0.93
CA GLU A 166 10.28 -4.47 1.37
C GLU A 166 8.92 -5.02 0.96
N GLY A 167 7.97 -4.15 0.65
CA GLY A 167 6.63 -4.52 0.23
C GLY A 167 5.77 -3.32 -0.13
N LEU A 168 4.49 -3.61 -0.37
CA LEU A 168 3.48 -2.66 -0.80
C LEU A 168 2.24 -2.81 0.05
N PHE A 169 1.78 -1.69 0.61
CA PHE A 169 0.43 -1.57 1.13
C PHE A 169 -0.51 -1.34 -0.04
N SER A 170 -1.48 -2.23 -0.19
CA SER A 170 -2.62 -2.05 -1.05
C SER A 170 -3.83 -1.65 -0.23
N PHE A 171 -4.24 -0.40 -0.32
CA PHE A 171 -5.44 0.10 0.33
C PHE A 171 -6.63 0.02 -0.62
N ASP A 172 -7.69 -0.65 -0.17
CA ASP A 172 -9.02 -0.66 -0.78
C ASP A 172 -9.99 0.01 0.17
N VAL A 173 -10.99 0.68 -0.40
CA VAL A 173 -12.32 0.76 0.20
C VAL A 173 -12.30 1.30 1.63
N GLU A 174 -12.47 2.60 1.76
CA GLU A 174 -12.75 3.25 3.03
C GLU A 174 -14.08 2.74 3.67
N GLU A 175 -14.08 2.57 4.99
CA GLU A 175 -15.26 2.22 5.77
C GLU A 175 -16.17 3.43 5.96
N LYS A 176 -17.12 3.60 5.04
CA LYS A 176 -18.07 4.71 5.06
C LYS A 176 -19.30 4.51 5.96
N ARG A 177 -19.42 3.41 6.73
CA ARG A 177 -20.55 3.24 7.68
C ARG A 177 -20.41 4.06 8.96
N THR A 178 -19.28 4.71 9.15
CA THR A 178 -18.97 5.56 10.32
C THR A 178 -19.47 7.01 10.16
N LYS A 179 -20.31 7.35 9.17
CA LYS A 179 -20.66 8.76 8.84
C LYS A 179 -21.17 9.59 10.02
N SER A 180 -21.73 8.97 11.05
CA SER A 180 -22.25 9.66 12.24
C SER A 180 -21.26 9.78 13.40
N VAL A 181 -20.10 9.12 13.34
CA VAL A 181 -19.08 9.10 14.40
C VAL A 181 -17.69 9.14 13.78
N ALA A 182 -16.92 10.19 14.07
CA ALA A 182 -15.54 10.29 13.63
C ALA A 182 -14.70 9.11 14.15
N VAL A 183 -13.86 8.56 13.28
CA VAL A 183 -12.96 7.45 13.64
C VAL A 183 -11.76 8.02 14.41
N THR A 184 -11.41 7.38 15.52
CA THR A 184 -10.29 7.75 16.40
C THR A 184 -9.44 6.54 16.74
N LYS A 185 -8.25 6.75 17.31
CA LYS A 185 -7.37 5.68 17.81
C LYS A 185 -8.08 4.76 18.83
N ASP A 186 -9.05 5.30 19.58
CA ASP A 186 -9.75 4.55 20.64
C ASP A 186 -10.95 3.75 20.11
N ASN A 187 -11.65 4.25 19.08
CA ASN A 187 -12.92 3.68 18.66
C ASN A 187 -12.85 2.84 17.37
N TRP A 188 -11.79 2.99 16.57
CA TRP A 188 -11.77 2.47 15.19
C TRP A 188 -11.98 0.95 15.11
N LYS A 189 -11.43 0.20 16.07
CA LYS A 189 -11.52 -1.27 16.13
C LYS A 189 -12.96 -1.78 16.23
N SER A 190 -13.86 -0.98 16.80
CA SER A 190 -15.30 -1.31 16.91
C SER A 190 -16.04 -1.23 15.58
N PHE A 191 -15.50 -0.48 14.60
CA PHE A 191 -16.10 -0.29 13.28
C PHE A 191 -15.59 -1.28 12.23
N ILE A 192 -14.59 -2.10 12.57
CA ILE A 192 -13.99 -3.08 11.66
C ILE A 192 -15.03 -4.12 11.24
N ASP A 193 -15.09 -4.39 9.93
CA ASP A 193 -15.80 -5.52 9.35
C ASP A 193 -14.81 -6.57 8.80
N PRO A 194 -14.50 -7.62 9.57
CA PRO A 194 -13.52 -8.63 9.16
C PRO A 194 -13.86 -9.32 7.84
N LYS A 195 -15.15 -9.55 7.56
CA LYS A 195 -15.59 -10.20 6.32
C LYS A 195 -15.32 -9.30 5.12
N ARG A 196 -15.51 -7.99 5.29
CA ARG A 196 -15.18 -7.00 4.25
C ARG A 196 -13.67 -6.90 4.03
N ALA A 197 -12.87 -6.90 5.08
CA ALA A 197 -11.41 -6.87 4.99
C ALA A 197 -10.86 -8.05 4.17
N LEU A 198 -11.23 -9.28 4.54
CA LEU A 198 -10.79 -10.49 3.82
C LEU A 198 -11.28 -10.52 2.36
N ARG A 199 -12.53 -10.13 2.12
CA ARG A 199 -13.10 -10.08 0.77
C ARG A 199 -12.41 -9.02 -0.11
N SER A 200 -12.03 -7.89 0.47
CA SER A 200 -11.31 -6.85 -0.24
C SER A 200 -9.92 -7.35 -0.64
N ALA A 201 -9.16 -7.90 0.31
CA ALA A 201 -7.85 -8.46 0.05
C ALA A 201 -7.85 -9.58 -1.02
N SER A 202 -8.87 -10.45 -1.04
CA SER A 202 -8.98 -11.53 -2.03
C SER A 202 -9.21 -11.08 -3.48
N LYS A 203 -9.55 -9.81 -3.70
CA LYS A 203 -9.80 -9.22 -5.03
C LYS A 203 -8.62 -8.43 -5.56
N MET A 204 -7.59 -8.23 -4.73
CA MET A 204 -6.46 -7.39 -5.06
C MET A 204 -5.48 -8.10 -5.96
#